data_AF-A0A150JV24-F1
#
_entry.id   AF-A0A150JV24-F1
#
_cell.length_a   1.000
_cell.length_b   1.000
_cell.length_c   1.000
_cell.angle_alpha   90.00
_cell.angle_beta   90.00
_cell.angle_gamma   90.00
#
_symmetry.space_group_name_H-M   'P 1'
#
loop_
_entity.id
_entity.type
_entity.pdbx_description
1 polymer ?
#
loop_
_entity_poly.entity_id
_entity_poly.type
_entity_poly.pdbx_seq_one_letter_code
_entity_poly.pdbx_strand_id
1 'polypeptide(L)' 'MNHRKSGNESERNTRNSTKKLGTPEKVAELVTFLLTSKEEYINGEVIRIDGGFTNTK' A
#
# COMPACT_ATOMS: atom_id res chain seq x y z
N MET A 1 -3.48 29.89 4.49
CA MET A 1 -3.59 28.95 3.34
C MET A 1 -2.22 28.30 3.15
N ASN A 2 -1.99 27.09 3.67
CA ASN A 2 -0.71 26.43 3.50
C ASN A 2 -0.74 25.65 2.18
N HIS A 3 -0.17 26.24 1.13
CA HIS A 3 0.12 25.53 -0.12
C HIS A 3 1.12 24.41 0.17
N ARG A 4 0.62 23.16 0.28
CA ARG A 4 1.46 21.97 0.26
C ARG A 4 2.17 21.95 -1.08
N LYS A 5 3.48 22.17 -1.09
CA LYS A 5 4.31 21.98 -2.28
C LYS A 5 4.08 20.56 -2.80
N SER A 6 3.71 20.47 -4.08
CA SER A 6 3.69 19.23 -4.85
C SER A 6 5.09 18.60 -4.78
N GLY A 7 5.28 17.66 -3.86
CA GLY A 7 6.54 16.93 -3.70
C GLY A 7 6.75 16.00 -4.89
N ASN A 8 7.95 16.09 -5.48
CA ASN A 8 8.34 15.41 -6.70
C ASN A 8 8.07 13.89 -6.59
N GLU A 9 7.44 13.34 -7.62
CA GLU A 9 7.00 11.94 -7.72
C GLU A 9 8.14 10.94 -7.53
N SER A 10 9.36 11.35 -7.90
CA SER A 10 10.62 10.62 -7.70
C SER A 10 10.99 10.46 -6.22
N GLU A 11 10.72 11.43 -5.35
CA GLU A 11 11.04 11.37 -3.91
C GLU A 11 10.08 10.45 -3.14
N ARG A 12 8.83 10.35 -3.59
CA ARG A 12 7.86 9.39 -3.02
C ARG A 12 8.26 7.95 -3.36
N ASN A 13 8.92 7.75 -4.50
CA ASN A 13 9.34 6.45 -5.00
C ASN A 13 10.67 5.93 -4.43
N THR A 14 11.39 6.72 -3.63
CA THR A 14 12.60 6.25 -2.94
C THR A 14 12.32 5.72 -1.55
N ARG A 15 11.15 6.03 -0.97
CA ARG A 15 10.75 5.65 0.39
C ARG A 15 9.95 4.35 0.47
N ASN A 16 9.43 3.84 -0.64
CA ASN A 16 8.85 2.49 -0.68
C ASN A 16 9.98 1.48 -0.96
N SER A 17 9.95 0.34 -0.27
CA SER A 17 10.95 -0.71 -0.49
C SER A 17 10.87 -1.28 -1.92
N THR A 18 9.71 -1.15 -2.57
CA THR A 18 9.44 -1.68 -3.90
C THR A 18 9.78 -0.71 -5.03
N LYS A 19 10.05 0.57 -4.74
CA LYS A 19 10.26 1.63 -5.77
C LYS A 19 9.14 1.68 -6.82
N LYS A 20 7.92 1.32 -6.41
CA LYS A 20 6.71 1.32 -7.23
C LYS A 20 5.53 1.92 -6.47
N LEU A 21 4.81 2.83 -7.11
CA LEU A 21 3.54 3.31 -6.57
C LEU A 21 2.55 2.15 -6.47
N GLY A 22 1.78 2.12 -5.39
CA GLY A 22 0.64 1.23 -5.29
C GLY A 22 -0.38 1.58 -6.37
N THR A 23 -1.02 0.57 -6.95
CA THR A 23 -2.10 0.75 -7.91
C THR A 23 -3.40 0.14 -7.36
N PRO A 24 -4.58 0.59 -7.82
CA PRO A 24 -5.86 0.00 -7.41
C PRO A 24 -5.91 -1.51 -7.65
N GLU A 25 -5.27 -2.00 -8.71
CA GLU A 25 -5.20 -3.42 -9.05
C GLU A 25 -4.48 -4.23 -7.95
N LYS A 26 -3.45 -3.67 -7.31
CA LYS A 26 -2.77 -4.34 -6.20
C LYS A 26 -3.62 -4.43 -4.94
N VAL A 27 -4.53 -3.48 -4.72
CA VAL A 27 -5.53 -3.58 -3.66
C VAL A 27 -6.55 -4.66 -4.02
N ALA A 28 -7.04 -4.69 -5.26
CA ALA A 28 -8.01 -5.66 -5.74
C ALA A 28 -7.47 -7.11 -5.67
N GLU A 29 -6.20 -7.33 -5.97
CA GLU A 29 -5.55 -8.65 -5.83
C GLU A 29 -5.63 -9.16 -4.38
N LEU A 30 -5.31 -8.31 -3.39
CA LEU A 30 -5.40 -8.71 -1.97
C LEU A 30 -6.85 -8.96 -1.56
N VAL A 31 -7.77 -8.08 -1.93
CA VAL A 31 -9.20 -8.24 -1.62
C VAL A 31 -9.72 -9.56 -2.21
N THR A 32 -9.35 -9.86 -3.45
CA THR A 32 -9.73 -11.12 -4.12
C THR A 32 -9.20 -12.33 -3.34
N PHE A 33 -7.94 -12.28 -2.88
CA PHE A 33 -7.35 -13.32 -2.05
C PHE A 33 -8.12 -13.53 -0.74
N LEU A 34 -8.43 -12.45 -0.01
CA LEU A 34 -9.18 -12.50 1.26
C LEU A 34 -10.62 -13.02 1.09
N LEU A 35 -11.23 -12.80 -0.09
CA LEU A 35 -12.56 -13.31 -0.41
C LEU A 35 -12.56 -14.78 -0.84
N THR A 36 -11.39 -15.42 -1.01
CA THR A 36 -11.33 -16.85 -1.26
C THR A 36 -11.62 -17.65 0.02
N SER A 37 -12.21 -18.84 -0.12
CA SER A 37 -12.53 -19.74 1.01
C SER A 37 -11.32 -20.28 1.78
N LYS A 38 -10.10 -19.87 1.42
CA LYS A 38 -8.86 -20.36 2.04
C LYS A 38 -8.47 -19.61 3.30
N GLU A 39 -9.06 -18.44 3.55
CA GLU A 39 -8.60 -17.50 4.59
C GLU A 39 -9.67 -17.22 5.66
N GLU A 40 -10.45 -18.23 6.08
CA GLU A 40 -11.51 -18.08 7.10
C GLU A 40 -11.00 -17.54 8.46
N TYR A 41 -9.71 -17.69 8.75
CA TYR A 41 -9.11 -17.26 10.01
C TYR A 41 -8.52 -15.85 9.99
N ILE A 42 -8.58 -15.16 8.84
CA ILE A 42 -8.16 -13.75 8.74
C ILE A 42 -9.41 -12.87 8.93
N ASN A 43 -9.63 -12.42 10.16
CA ASN A 43 -10.72 -11.51 10.51
C ASN A 43 -10.26 -10.47 11.55
N GLY A 44 -10.92 -9.31 11.58
CA GLY A 44 -10.63 -8.25 12.56
C GLY A 44 -9.33 -7.48 12.34
N GLU A 45 -8.52 -7.84 11.34
CA GLU A 45 -7.21 -7.26 11.09
C GLU A 45 -7.24 -6.08 10.10
N VAL A 46 -6.29 -5.15 10.28
CA VAL A 46 -6.05 -4.03 9.35
C VAL A 46 -4.78 -4.31 8.53
N ILE A 47 -4.94 -4.67 7.27
CA ILE A 47 -3.82 -5.00 6.38
C ILE A 47 -3.35 -3.76 5.61
N ARG A 48 -2.07 -3.37 5.81
CA ARG A 48 -1.46 -2.23 5.09
C ARG A 48 -0.96 -2.65 3.71
N ILE A 49 -1.27 -1.84 2.70
CA ILE A 49 -0.83 -2.02 1.31
C ILE A 49 -0.12 -0.74 0.82
N ASP A 50 1.09 -0.51 1.32
CA ASP A 50 1.84 0.74 1.08
C ASP A 50 3.23 0.51 0.48
N GLY A 51 3.57 -0.72 0.08
CA GLY A 51 4.89 -1.05 -0.47
C GLY A 51 6.04 -0.87 0.53
N GLY A 52 5.75 -0.91 1.84
CA GLY A 52 6.74 -0.74 2.90
C GLY A 52 7.07 0.72 3.21
N PHE A 53 6.31 1.67 2.66
CA PHE A 53 6.53 3.12 2.85
C PHE A 53 6.55 3.53 4.33
N THR A 54 5.66 2.96 5.15
CA THR A 54 5.59 3.25 6.59
C THR A 54 6.53 2.42 7.46
N ASN A 55 7.28 1.48 6.87
CA ASN A 55 8.20 0.58 7.59
C ASN A 55 9.66 0.74 7.12
N THR A 56 10.09 1.99 6.96
CA THR A 56 11.49 2.34 6.68
C THR A 56 12.22 2.57 8.00
N LYS A 57 13.29 1.79 8.26
CA LYS A 57 14.24 2.03 9.36
C LYS A 57 15.24 3.11 8.97
#